data_AF-K2RIS1-F1
#
_entry.id   AF-K2RIS1-F1
#
_cell.length_a   1.000
_cell.length_b   1.000
_cell.length_c   1.000
_cell.angle_alpha   90.00
_cell.angle_beta   90.00
_cell.angle_gamma   90.00
#
_symmetry.space_group_name_H-M   'P 1'
#
loop_
_entity.id
_entity.type
_entity.pdbx_description
1 polymer ?
#
loop_
_entity_poly.entity_id
_entity_poly.type
_entity_poly.pdbx_seq_one_letter_code
_entity_poly.pdbx_strand_id
1 'polypeptide(L)'
;MKDVLRALTRRFKLASEKREKTAMYVEDMFEVLKVQWTSSEMTFDHERHRLELSLFMLLAGTTGNRPGALLALRYRDVQATLIRDPAGGSEPYVLLEFIYTHTKGYLGQKDSNTFTIPEIRHDPYLILSPHTYFLALAFSDQAFAAPDLTGPEALYKLRVPDQTNQLRLPWKKEVLDVPIFRKSCRTVRGIGISQEALPDSTVRPWLRKLGEITGMEKICHPYILRYAAGKAFDSCGPKSFNNITSHGTSAQIPKQPIVDFPPSRP
;
A
#
# COMPACT_ATOMS: atom_id res chain seq x y z
N MET A 1 -14.48 10.24 34.30
CA MET A 1 -14.09 9.28 33.23
C MET A 1 -13.07 8.23 33.69
N LYS A 2 -11.99 8.61 34.39
CA LYS A 2 -10.97 7.66 34.89
C LYS A 2 -11.51 6.63 35.91
N ASP A 3 -12.43 7.01 36.78
CA ASP A 3 -13.00 6.09 37.78
C ASP A 3 -13.94 5.06 37.17
N VAL A 4 -14.67 5.44 36.13
CA VAL A 4 -15.51 4.53 35.33
C VAL A 4 -14.64 3.50 34.62
N LEU A 5 -13.54 3.93 34.00
CA LEU A 5 -12.58 3.01 33.37
C LEU A 5 -11.98 2.02 34.38
N ARG A 6 -11.57 2.47 35.58
CA ARG A 6 -11.06 1.56 36.64
C ARG A 6 -12.11 0.58 37.15
N ALA A 7 -13.37 1.00 37.25
CA ALA A 7 -14.47 0.12 37.65
C ALA A 7 -14.71 -0.97 36.59
N LEU A 8 -14.67 -0.61 35.31
CA LEU A 8 -14.78 -1.56 34.19
C LEU A 8 -13.58 -2.51 34.12
N THR A 9 -12.35 -2.01 34.29
CA THR A 9 -11.14 -2.84 34.33
C THR A 9 -11.21 -3.91 35.41
N ARG A 10 -11.65 -3.55 36.63
CA ARG A 10 -11.85 -4.51 37.73
C ARG A 10 -12.98 -5.49 37.44
N ARG A 11 -14.13 -5.00 36.96
CA ARG A 11 -15.33 -5.82 36.68
C ARG A 11 -15.05 -6.88 35.62
N PHE A 12 -14.31 -6.54 34.58
CA PHE A 12 -14.03 -7.41 33.44
C PHE A 12 -12.64 -8.08 33.52
N LYS A 13 -11.92 -7.96 34.64
CA LYS A 13 -10.56 -8.49 34.84
C LYS A 13 -9.63 -8.17 33.67
N LEU A 14 -9.74 -6.96 33.12
CA LEU A 14 -8.94 -6.55 31.97
C LEU A 14 -7.49 -6.33 32.42
N ALA A 15 -6.54 -6.87 31.66
CA ALA A 15 -5.14 -6.60 31.87
C ALA A 15 -4.87 -5.10 31.69
N SER A 16 -4.32 -4.46 32.73
CA SER A 16 -3.89 -3.06 32.70
C SER A 16 -2.47 -2.87 32.17
N GLU A 17 -1.77 -3.97 31.94
CA GLU A 17 -0.41 -3.97 31.42
C GLU A 17 -0.38 -3.41 30.00
N LYS A 18 0.61 -2.56 29.72
CA LYS A 18 0.86 -2.13 28.35
C LYS A 18 1.29 -3.36 27.56
N ARG A 19 0.51 -3.73 26.55
CA ARG A 19 0.92 -4.75 25.57
C ARG A 19 2.30 -4.39 25.03
N GLU A 20 3.22 -5.36 25.08
CA GLU A 20 4.56 -5.21 24.53
C GLU A 20 4.46 -4.78 23.06
N LYS A 21 5.13 -3.67 22.72
CA LYS A 21 5.16 -3.13 21.36
C LYS A 21 6.42 -3.62 20.66
N THR A 22 6.44 -4.89 20.26
CA THR A 22 7.43 -5.39 19.32
C THR A 22 7.10 -4.79 17.96
N ALA A 23 8.02 -4.02 17.37
CA ALA A 23 7.84 -3.53 15.99
C ALA A 23 8.23 -4.65 15.02
N MET A 24 7.54 -4.75 13.89
CA MET A 24 7.95 -5.64 12.80
C MET A 24 9.14 -5.01 12.08
N TYR A 25 10.24 -5.74 11.93
CA TYR A 25 11.39 -5.33 11.12
C TYR A 25 11.18 -5.66 9.64
N VAL A 26 12.05 -5.16 8.76
CA VAL A 26 11.95 -5.41 7.31
C VAL A 26 12.20 -6.89 7.01
N GLU A 27 13.09 -7.53 7.76
CA GLU A 27 13.41 -8.94 7.69
C GLU A 27 12.21 -9.81 8.11
N ASP A 28 11.50 -9.40 9.17
CA ASP A 28 10.26 -10.06 9.59
C ASP A 28 9.19 -9.94 8.49
N MET A 29 9.03 -8.74 7.90
CA MET A 29 8.10 -8.51 6.81
C MET A 29 8.43 -9.39 5.59
N PHE A 30 9.72 -9.50 5.26
CA PHE A 30 10.19 -10.36 4.17
C PHE A 30 9.82 -11.82 4.43
N GLU A 31 10.09 -12.35 5.63
CA GLU A 31 9.79 -13.75 5.95
C GLU A 31 8.28 -14.01 5.97
N VAL A 32 7.49 -13.10 6.54
CA VAL A 32 6.01 -13.22 6.54
C VAL A 32 5.45 -13.23 5.12
N LEU A 33 5.93 -12.33 4.25
CA LEU A 33 5.51 -12.30 2.85
C LEU A 33 5.98 -13.54 2.10
N LYS A 34 7.23 -13.96 2.27
CA LYS A 34 7.76 -15.17 1.65
C LYS A 34 6.93 -16.40 2.03
N VAL A 35 6.60 -16.57 3.32
CA VAL A 35 5.72 -17.66 3.78
C VAL A 35 4.32 -17.52 3.20
N GLN A 36 3.74 -16.31 3.16
CA GLN A 36 2.45 -16.07 2.51
C GLN A 36 2.45 -16.54 1.05
N TRP A 37 3.55 -16.35 0.32
CA TRP A 37 3.66 -16.72 -1.10
C TRP A 37 4.02 -18.18 -1.35
N THR A 38 4.78 -18.81 -0.46
CA THR A 38 5.34 -20.15 -0.69
C THR A 38 4.65 -21.26 0.10
N SER A 39 3.98 -20.94 1.20
CA SER A 39 3.31 -21.94 2.04
C SER A 39 2.01 -22.42 1.42
N SER A 40 1.82 -23.74 1.41
CA SER A 40 0.54 -24.38 1.08
C SER A 40 -0.50 -24.26 2.20
N GLU A 41 -0.09 -23.87 3.42
CA GLU A 41 -0.99 -23.69 4.55
C GLU A 41 -1.77 -22.37 4.45
N MET A 42 -1.22 -21.38 3.73
CA MET A 42 -1.89 -20.11 3.49
C MET A 42 -2.75 -20.17 2.21
N THR A 43 -4.06 -20.30 2.41
CA THR A 43 -5.04 -20.44 1.33
C THR A 43 -5.97 -19.23 1.28
N PHE A 44 -6.31 -18.81 0.07
CA PHE A 44 -7.32 -17.79 -0.19
C PHE A 44 -8.42 -18.39 -1.07
N ASP A 45 -9.64 -17.88 -0.92
CA ASP A 45 -10.76 -18.21 -1.79
C ASP A 45 -10.62 -17.60 -3.20
N HIS A 46 -9.82 -16.54 -3.32
CA HIS A 46 -9.40 -15.97 -4.60
C HIS A 46 -7.94 -15.46 -4.50
N GLU A 47 -7.08 -15.79 -5.47
CA GLU A 47 -5.64 -15.48 -5.41
C GLU A 47 -5.32 -13.97 -5.40
N ARG A 48 -6.24 -13.13 -5.90
CA ARG A 48 -6.18 -11.66 -5.68
C ARG A 48 -5.94 -11.29 -4.22
N HIS A 49 -6.53 -12.02 -3.27
CA HIS A 49 -6.37 -11.70 -1.85
C HIS A 49 -4.95 -11.90 -1.35
N ARG A 50 -4.13 -12.73 -2.02
CA ARG A 50 -2.71 -12.82 -1.74
C ARG A 50 -2.01 -11.50 -2.06
N LEU A 51 -2.26 -10.94 -3.25
CA LEU A 51 -1.74 -9.62 -3.66
C LEU A 51 -2.24 -8.50 -2.72
N GLU A 52 -3.54 -8.48 -2.42
CA GLU A 52 -4.16 -7.49 -1.55
C GLU A 52 -3.59 -7.52 -0.13
N LEU A 53 -3.41 -8.71 0.46
CA LEU A 53 -2.85 -8.83 1.80
C LEU A 53 -1.37 -8.40 1.82
N SER A 54 -0.59 -8.75 0.80
CA SER A 54 0.80 -8.30 0.69
C SER A 54 0.90 -6.78 0.57
N LEU A 55 0.10 -6.16 -0.31
CA LEU A 55 0.02 -4.70 -0.42
C LEU A 55 -0.42 -4.04 0.89
N PHE A 56 -1.44 -4.61 1.55
CA PHE A 56 -1.94 -4.11 2.83
C PHE A 56 -0.84 -4.09 3.89
N MET A 57 -0.08 -5.19 4.02
CA MET A 57 1.00 -5.29 5.01
C MET A 57 2.11 -4.27 4.74
N LEU A 58 2.53 -4.13 3.48
CA LEU A 58 3.56 -3.18 3.09
C LEU A 58 3.11 -1.72 3.29
N LEU A 59 1.89 -1.36 2.90
CA LEU A 59 1.36 -0.01 3.14
C LEU A 59 1.19 0.28 4.65
N ALA A 60 0.77 -0.72 5.44
CA ALA A 60 0.69 -0.59 6.89
C ALA A 60 2.07 -0.37 7.52
N GLY A 61 3.07 -1.13 7.07
CA GLY A 61 4.47 -1.06 7.52
C GLY A 61 5.16 0.24 7.15
N THR A 62 4.91 0.76 5.95
CA THR A 62 5.58 1.96 5.42
C THR A 62 4.88 3.27 5.82
N THR A 63 3.56 3.35 5.69
CA THR A 63 2.83 4.61 5.92
C THR A 63 2.37 4.80 7.35
N GLY A 64 2.37 3.73 8.15
CA GLY A 64 1.85 3.77 9.51
C GLY A 64 0.38 4.20 9.59
N ASN A 65 -0.42 4.00 8.54
CA ASN A 65 -1.86 4.31 8.53
C ASN A 65 -2.71 3.24 9.24
N ARG A 66 -3.89 3.64 9.75
CA ARG A 66 -4.81 2.70 10.40
C ARG A 66 -5.34 1.70 9.38
N PRO A 67 -5.61 0.43 9.76
CA PRO A 67 -6.19 -0.57 8.87
C PRO A 67 -7.42 -0.06 8.11
N GLY A 68 -8.36 0.58 8.81
CA GLY A 68 -9.56 1.14 8.17
C GLY A 68 -9.27 2.28 7.18
N ALA A 69 -8.18 3.04 7.33
CA ALA A 69 -7.79 4.05 6.35
C ALA A 69 -7.14 3.42 5.11
N LEU A 70 -6.36 2.34 5.29
CA LEU A 70 -5.80 1.56 4.17
C LEU A 70 -6.91 0.89 3.36
N LEU A 71 -7.84 0.20 4.04
CA LEU A 71 -8.94 -0.53 3.40
C LEU A 71 -9.99 0.39 2.76
N ALA A 72 -9.97 1.69 3.09
CA ALA A 72 -10.83 2.69 2.47
C ALA A 72 -10.26 3.29 1.17
N LEU A 73 -8.99 3.00 0.83
CA LEU A 73 -8.36 3.50 -0.39
C LEU A 73 -9.12 3.05 -1.64
N ARG A 74 -9.33 4.00 -2.54
CA ARG A 74 -9.87 3.79 -3.89
C ARG A 74 -8.86 4.24 -4.94
N TYR A 75 -9.11 3.96 -6.21
CA TYR A 75 -8.20 4.40 -7.29
C TYR A 75 -8.02 5.92 -7.34
N ARG A 76 -9.07 6.71 -7.07
CA ARG A 76 -8.96 8.18 -6.95
C ARG A 76 -8.01 8.66 -5.86
N ASP A 77 -7.73 7.81 -4.88
CA ASP A 77 -6.84 8.09 -3.75
C ASP A 77 -5.38 7.68 -4.03
N VAL A 78 -5.08 7.22 -5.25
CA VAL A 78 -3.73 6.88 -5.68
C VAL A 78 -3.39 7.62 -6.96
N GLN A 79 -2.19 8.18 -7.07
CA GLN A 79 -1.68 8.72 -8.34
C GLN A 79 -0.46 7.89 -8.77
N ALA A 80 -0.50 7.37 -10.00
CA ALA A 80 0.67 6.79 -10.66
C ALA A 80 1.27 7.82 -11.61
N THR A 81 2.56 8.08 -11.49
CA THR A 81 3.28 9.06 -12.30
C THR A 81 4.58 8.46 -12.80
N LEU A 82 4.86 8.58 -14.09
CA LEU A 82 6.17 8.28 -14.65
C LEU A 82 7.07 9.50 -14.49
N ILE A 83 8.27 9.30 -13.96
CA ILE A 83 9.28 10.33 -13.76
C ILE A 83 10.44 10.05 -14.73
N ARG A 84 10.92 11.09 -15.41
CA ARG A 84 12.08 10.98 -16.29
C ARG A 84 13.29 10.56 -15.47
N ASP A 85 14.10 9.65 -16.02
CA ASP A 85 15.35 9.26 -15.39
C ASP A 85 16.29 10.49 -15.29
N PRO A 86 16.63 10.94 -14.07
CA PRO A 86 17.51 12.10 -13.90
C PRO A 86 18.94 11.84 -14.41
N ALA A 87 19.36 10.58 -14.56
CA ALA A 87 20.64 10.19 -15.14
C ALA A 87 20.60 10.06 -16.67
N GLY A 88 19.46 10.37 -17.32
CA GLY A 88 19.31 10.33 -18.77
C GLY A 88 19.03 8.93 -19.36
N GLY A 89 18.66 7.97 -18.51
CA GLY A 89 18.21 6.64 -18.95
C GLY A 89 16.94 6.71 -19.82
N SER A 90 16.77 5.70 -20.69
CA SER A 90 15.62 5.62 -21.59
C SER A 90 14.32 5.19 -20.91
N GLU A 91 14.41 4.52 -19.76
CA GLU A 91 13.28 4.00 -19.01
C GLU A 91 12.87 4.98 -17.90
N PRO A 92 11.58 5.32 -17.77
CA PRO A 92 11.10 6.15 -16.67
C PRO A 92 11.10 5.38 -15.33
N TYR A 93 11.03 6.11 -14.23
CA TYR A 93 10.69 5.58 -12.90
C TYR A 93 9.19 5.71 -12.65
N VAL A 94 8.58 4.73 -12.00
CA VAL A 94 7.21 4.83 -11.50
C VAL A 94 7.23 5.47 -10.11
N LEU A 95 6.35 6.43 -9.90
CA LEU A 95 6.08 7.07 -8.63
C LEU A 95 4.63 6.79 -8.24
N LEU A 96 4.42 6.18 -7.08
CA LEU A 96 3.09 5.97 -6.52
C LEU A 96 2.84 6.92 -5.35
N GLU A 97 1.79 7.72 -5.43
CA GLU A 97 1.37 8.62 -4.36
C GLU A 97 0.04 8.11 -3.78
N PHE A 98 0.04 7.70 -2.52
CA PHE A 98 -1.15 7.25 -1.80
C PHE A 98 -1.68 8.37 -0.90
N ILE A 99 -2.92 8.79 -1.13
CA ILE A 99 -3.56 9.92 -0.46
C ILE A 99 -4.57 9.37 0.56
N TYR A 100 -4.30 9.60 1.84
CA TYR A 100 -5.17 9.15 2.93
C TYR A 100 -6.00 10.31 3.44
N THR A 101 -7.32 10.24 3.23
CA THR A 101 -8.25 11.19 3.82
C THR A 101 -8.62 10.75 5.25
N HIS A 102 -8.28 11.58 6.24
CA HIS A 102 -8.53 11.28 7.64
C HIS A 102 -9.88 11.81 8.12
N THR A 103 -10.90 10.95 8.14
CA THR A 103 -12.20 11.26 8.74
C THR A 103 -12.20 10.95 10.24
N LYS A 104 -11.47 11.72 11.06
CA LYS A 104 -11.75 11.70 12.51
C LYS A 104 -13.03 12.51 12.74
N GLY A 105 -14.19 11.84 12.68
CA GLY A 105 -15.52 12.48 12.74
C GLY A 105 -15.83 13.34 13.97
N TYR A 106 -14.95 13.43 14.98
CA TYR A 106 -15.15 14.24 16.19
C TYR A 106 -14.27 15.50 16.25
N LEU A 107 -13.26 15.66 15.37
CA LEU A 107 -12.28 16.76 15.45
C LEU A 107 -12.17 17.58 14.15
N GLY A 108 -13.16 17.47 13.25
CA GLY A 108 -13.15 18.11 11.94
C GLY A 108 -12.40 17.31 10.86
N GLN A 109 -12.51 17.74 9.60
CA GLN A 109 -11.66 17.24 8.51
C GLN A 109 -10.20 17.58 8.86
N LYS A 110 -9.35 16.55 8.93
CA LYS A 110 -7.91 16.75 9.01
C LYS A 110 -7.33 16.73 7.59
N ASP A 111 -6.26 17.49 7.36
CA ASP A 111 -5.50 17.47 6.11
C ASP A 111 -5.22 16.03 5.65
N SER A 112 -5.40 15.78 4.36
CA SER A 112 -5.04 14.53 3.71
C SER A 112 -3.53 14.29 3.85
N ASN A 113 -3.15 13.08 4.21
CA ASN A 113 -1.74 12.69 4.24
C ASN A 113 -1.39 11.99 2.92
N THR A 114 -0.49 12.56 2.15
CA THR A 114 0.05 11.93 0.94
C THR A 114 1.36 11.21 1.28
N PHE A 115 1.46 9.93 0.94
CA PHE A 115 2.69 9.15 1.03
C PHE A 115 3.17 8.82 -0.37
N THR A 116 4.35 9.32 -0.70
CA THR A 116 5.02 9.07 -1.97
C THR A 116 5.96 7.89 -1.82
N ILE A 117 5.78 6.87 -2.66
CA ILE A 117 6.62 5.68 -2.71
C ILE A 117 7.31 5.69 -4.08
N PRO A 118 8.62 6.01 -4.15
CA PRO A 118 9.37 5.91 -5.39
C PRO A 118 9.68 4.46 -5.72
N GLU A 119 9.69 4.13 -7.01
CA GLU A 119 10.19 2.85 -7.48
C GLU A 119 11.68 2.70 -7.22
N ILE A 120 12.08 1.50 -6.79
CA ILE A 120 13.47 1.09 -6.64
C ILE A 120 13.80 0.19 -7.83
N ARG A 121 14.62 0.69 -8.76
CA ARG A 121 15.02 -0.05 -9.95
C ARG A 121 15.97 -1.20 -9.58
N HIS A 122 15.82 -2.34 -10.24
CA HIS A 122 16.60 -3.56 -9.99
C HIS A 122 16.58 -4.01 -8.53
N ASP A 123 15.47 -3.76 -7.82
CA ASP A 123 15.29 -4.21 -6.45
C ASP A 123 15.41 -5.75 -6.38
N PRO A 124 16.42 -6.29 -5.68
CA PRO A 124 16.54 -7.74 -5.51
C PRO A 124 15.39 -8.33 -4.69
N TYR A 125 14.61 -7.49 -3.99
CA TYR A 125 13.50 -7.88 -3.12
C TYR A 125 12.16 -7.33 -3.61
N LEU A 126 11.78 -7.63 -4.87
CA LEU A 126 10.46 -7.26 -5.44
C LEU A 126 9.26 -7.62 -4.54
N ILE A 127 9.39 -8.66 -3.71
CA ILE A 127 8.37 -9.07 -2.73
C ILE A 127 8.09 -8.00 -1.66
N LEU A 128 9.04 -7.10 -1.39
CA LEU A 128 8.90 -5.97 -0.46
C LEU A 128 8.42 -4.69 -1.14
N SER A 129 8.27 -4.69 -2.47
CA SER A 129 7.88 -3.50 -3.21
C SER A 129 6.36 -3.34 -3.29
N PRO A 130 5.77 -2.25 -2.74
CA PRO A 130 4.35 -1.95 -2.92
C PRO A 130 3.95 -1.79 -4.39
N HIS A 131 4.89 -1.39 -5.25
CA HIS A 131 4.65 -1.21 -6.69
C HIS A 131 4.23 -2.52 -7.35
N THR A 132 4.92 -3.63 -7.03
CA THR A 132 4.63 -4.95 -7.58
C THR A 132 3.16 -5.32 -7.39
N TYR A 133 2.66 -5.18 -6.17
CA TYR A 133 1.29 -5.58 -5.83
C TYR A 133 0.25 -4.58 -6.32
N PHE A 134 0.48 -3.27 -6.13
CA PHE A 134 -0.48 -2.26 -6.56
C PHE A 134 -0.65 -2.25 -8.09
N LEU A 135 0.46 -2.28 -8.84
CA LEU A 135 0.39 -2.30 -10.31
C LEU A 135 -0.25 -3.60 -10.81
N ALA A 136 0.06 -4.75 -10.20
CA ALA A 136 -0.60 -6.01 -10.54
C ALA A 136 -2.14 -5.93 -10.37
N LEU A 137 -2.62 -5.31 -9.28
CA LEU A 137 -4.04 -5.06 -9.07
C LEU A 137 -4.61 -4.09 -10.12
N ALA A 138 -3.91 -2.98 -10.41
CA ALA A 138 -4.33 -1.98 -11.39
C ALA A 138 -4.44 -2.57 -12.81
N PHE A 139 -3.48 -3.40 -13.23
CA PHE A 139 -3.53 -4.09 -14.51
C PHE A 139 -4.62 -5.17 -14.54
N SER A 140 -4.77 -5.95 -13.47
CA SER A 140 -5.87 -6.91 -13.34
C SER A 140 -7.25 -6.24 -13.42
N ASP A 141 -7.36 -5.00 -12.97
CA ASP A 141 -8.59 -4.21 -13.00
C ASP A 141 -8.76 -3.41 -14.29
N GLN A 142 -7.76 -3.46 -15.19
CA GLN A 142 -7.68 -2.61 -16.39
C GLN A 142 -7.92 -1.13 -16.05
N ALA A 143 -7.34 -0.66 -14.95
CA ALA A 143 -7.68 0.60 -14.31
C ALA A 143 -7.18 1.83 -15.07
N PHE A 144 -6.11 1.70 -15.86
CA PHE A 144 -5.52 2.80 -16.61
C PHE A 144 -6.42 3.27 -17.76
N ALA A 145 -6.55 4.59 -17.92
CA ALA A 145 -7.33 5.17 -19.02
C ALA A 145 -6.62 5.06 -20.39
N ALA A 146 -5.30 4.89 -20.39
CA ALA A 146 -4.53 4.68 -21.62
C ALA A 146 -4.84 3.28 -22.19
N PRO A 147 -5.45 3.18 -23.38
CA PRO A 147 -5.89 1.89 -23.94
C PRO A 147 -4.72 0.96 -24.28
N ASP A 148 -3.55 1.52 -24.61
CA ASP A 148 -2.35 0.76 -24.96
C ASP A 148 -1.62 0.21 -23.72
N LEU A 149 -1.98 0.67 -22.51
CA LEU A 149 -1.37 0.24 -21.25
C LEU A 149 -2.02 -1.06 -20.75
N THR A 150 -1.83 -2.12 -21.51
CA THR A 150 -2.45 -3.44 -21.30
C THR A 150 -1.65 -4.36 -20.38
N GLY A 151 -0.39 -4.04 -20.11
CA GLY A 151 0.49 -4.83 -19.27
C GLY A 151 1.69 -4.03 -18.72
N PRO A 152 2.43 -4.60 -17.75
CA PRO A 152 3.53 -3.92 -17.08
C PRO A 152 4.65 -3.53 -18.04
N GLU A 153 4.95 -4.32 -19.06
CA GLU A 153 6.01 -4.01 -20.04
C GLU A 153 5.67 -2.76 -20.86
N ALA A 154 4.38 -2.49 -21.11
CA ALA A 154 3.95 -1.29 -21.80
C ALA A 154 4.20 -0.04 -20.95
N LEU A 155 4.13 -0.15 -19.62
CA LEU A 155 4.40 0.95 -18.69
C LEU A 155 5.80 1.52 -18.86
N TYR A 156 6.81 0.65 -18.90
CA TYR A 156 8.21 1.05 -18.99
C TYR A 156 8.64 1.45 -20.42
N LYS A 157 7.81 1.17 -21.43
CA LYS A 157 8.01 1.65 -22.81
C LYS A 157 7.48 3.06 -23.03
N LEU A 158 6.65 3.58 -22.12
CA LEU A 158 6.13 4.94 -22.22
C LEU A 158 7.27 5.95 -22.06
N ARG A 159 7.27 6.97 -22.91
CA ARG A 159 8.22 8.08 -22.82
C ARG A 159 7.57 9.26 -22.12
N VAL A 160 8.30 9.83 -21.17
CA VAL A 160 7.95 11.13 -20.62
C VAL A 160 8.21 12.19 -21.70
N PRO A 161 7.24 13.05 -22.05
CA PRO A 161 7.41 14.10 -23.07
C PRO A 161 8.59 15.02 -22.76
N ASP A 162 9.40 15.40 -23.76
CA ASP A 162 10.66 16.15 -23.58
C ASP A 162 10.49 17.49 -22.86
N GLN A 163 9.31 18.09 -22.94
CA GLN A 163 8.97 19.35 -22.29
C GLN A 163 8.60 19.18 -20.80
N THR A 164 8.51 17.94 -20.31
CA THR A 164 8.18 17.62 -18.93
C THR A 164 9.17 16.63 -18.31
N ASN A 165 9.25 16.66 -16.98
CA ASN A 165 9.99 15.68 -16.19
C ASN A 165 9.10 14.56 -15.64
N GLN A 166 7.79 14.64 -15.90
CA GLN A 166 6.82 13.68 -15.41
C GLN A 166 5.66 13.50 -16.38
N LEU A 167 5.05 12.33 -16.35
CA LEU A 167 3.83 11.98 -17.06
C LEU A 167 2.87 11.30 -16.08
N ARG A 168 1.74 11.95 -15.79
CA ARG A 168 0.69 11.35 -14.95
C ARG A 168 -0.07 10.29 -15.73
N LEU A 169 -0.35 9.17 -15.09
CA LEU A 169 -1.15 8.09 -15.65
C LEU A 169 -2.58 8.20 -15.11
N PRO A 170 -3.54 8.68 -15.93
CA PRO A 170 -4.93 8.80 -15.48
C PRO A 170 -5.59 7.42 -15.33
N TRP A 171 -6.45 7.30 -14.33
CA TRP A 171 -7.37 6.17 -14.19
C TRP A 171 -8.61 6.36 -15.05
N LYS A 172 -9.24 5.25 -15.44
CA LYS A 172 -10.57 5.26 -16.04
C LYS A 172 -11.59 5.87 -15.07
N LYS A 173 -12.55 6.64 -15.59
CA LYS A 173 -13.54 7.35 -14.74
C LYS A 173 -14.39 6.37 -13.93
N GLU A 174 -14.71 5.24 -14.53
CA GLU A 174 -15.50 4.16 -13.94
C GLU A 174 -14.80 3.41 -12.80
N VAL A 175 -13.47 3.48 -12.69
CA VAL A 175 -12.73 2.80 -11.61
C VAL A 175 -12.38 3.71 -10.44
N LEU A 176 -12.53 5.03 -10.57
CA LEU A 176 -12.11 6.01 -9.56
C LEU A 176 -12.66 5.69 -8.16
N ASP A 177 -13.89 5.20 -8.11
CA ASP A 177 -14.61 4.93 -6.88
C ASP A 177 -14.49 3.47 -6.41
N VAL A 178 -13.81 2.63 -7.20
CA VAL A 178 -13.57 1.22 -6.89
C VAL A 178 -12.50 1.11 -5.81
N PRO A 179 -12.75 0.37 -4.71
CA PRO A 179 -11.76 0.13 -3.68
C PRO A 179 -10.54 -0.63 -4.22
N ILE A 180 -9.35 -0.32 -3.71
CA ILE A 180 -8.13 -1.08 -4.04
C ILE A 180 -8.21 -2.51 -3.49
N PHE A 181 -8.62 -2.62 -2.23
CA PHE A 181 -8.84 -3.90 -1.53
C PHE A 181 -10.30 -4.28 -1.64
N ARG A 182 -10.62 -5.37 -2.34
CA ARG A 182 -12.00 -5.78 -2.65
C ARG A 182 -12.29 -7.16 -2.09
N LYS A 183 -13.47 -7.35 -1.51
CA LYS A 183 -13.88 -8.69 -1.05
C LYS A 183 -14.28 -9.57 -2.24
N SER A 184 -14.07 -10.87 -2.11
CA SER A 184 -14.66 -11.86 -3.01
C SER A 184 -16.19 -11.92 -2.88
N CYS A 185 -16.83 -12.46 -3.91
CA CYS A 185 -18.25 -12.78 -3.89
C CYS A 185 -18.52 -14.09 -4.65
N ARG A 186 -19.63 -14.75 -4.32
CA ARG A 186 -20.11 -15.89 -5.10
C ARG A 186 -20.79 -15.36 -6.36
N THR A 187 -20.41 -15.93 -7.49
CA THR A 187 -20.99 -15.68 -8.81
C THR A 187 -21.50 -16.99 -9.40
N VAL A 188 -22.27 -16.91 -10.49
CA VAL A 188 -22.70 -18.10 -11.24
C VAL A 188 -21.54 -18.92 -11.81
N ARG A 189 -20.35 -18.32 -11.96
CA ARG A 189 -19.14 -18.98 -12.49
C ARG A 189 -18.17 -19.44 -11.39
N GLY A 190 -18.57 -19.38 -10.12
CA GLY A 190 -17.70 -19.66 -8.97
C GLY A 190 -17.37 -18.39 -8.19
N ILE A 191 -16.16 -18.32 -7.62
CA ILE A 191 -15.74 -17.17 -6.80
C ILE A 191 -15.22 -16.06 -7.71
N GLY A 192 -15.79 -14.86 -7.57
CA GLY A 192 -15.35 -13.64 -8.26
C GLY A 192 -15.00 -12.53 -7.27
N ILE A 193 -14.70 -11.34 -7.79
CA ILE A 193 -14.38 -10.15 -6.99
C ILE A 193 -15.52 -9.14 -7.06
N SER A 194 -15.93 -8.64 -5.90
CA SER A 194 -17.01 -7.66 -5.79
C SER A 194 -16.53 -6.22 -6.02
N GLN A 195 -17.46 -5.27 -6.02
CA GLN A 195 -17.17 -3.83 -6.01
C GLN A 195 -17.06 -3.26 -4.59
N GLU A 196 -17.20 -4.10 -3.57
CA GLU A 196 -17.18 -3.69 -2.18
C GLU A 196 -15.80 -3.80 -1.56
N ALA A 197 -15.50 -2.89 -0.64
CA ALA A 197 -14.22 -2.88 0.07
C ALA A 197 -14.04 -4.14 0.92
N LEU A 198 -12.81 -4.62 0.99
CA LEU A 198 -12.42 -5.73 1.84
C LEU A 198 -12.57 -5.32 3.32
N PRO A 199 -13.37 -6.03 4.13
CA PRO A 199 -13.59 -5.63 5.51
C PRO A 199 -12.39 -6.03 6.39
N ASP A 200 -12.11 -5.21 7.41
CA ASP A 200 -11.08 -5.46 8.41
C ASP A 200 -11.29 -6.79 9.16
N SER A 201 -12.55 -7.24 9.27
CA SER A 201 -12.90 -8.54 9.83
C SER A 201 -12.41 -9.74 9.01
N THR A 202 -12.10 -9.55 7.72
CA THR A 202 -11.51 -10.57 6.84
C THR A 202 -9.99 -10.56 6.91
N VAL A 203 -9.39 -9.37 6.94
CA VAL A 203 -7.93 -9.20 6.98
C VAL A 203 -7.33 -9.71 8.30
N ARG A 204 -8.01 -9.48 9.43
CA ARG A 204 -7.52 -9.88 10.75
C ARG A 204 -7.30 -11.40 10.89
N PRO A 205 -8.25 -12.28 10.52
CA PRO A 205 -8.01 -13.72 10.48
C PRO A 205 -6.84 -14.12 9.60
N TRP A 206 -6.67 -13.50 8.42
CA TRP A 206 -5.55 -13.81 7.54
C TRP A 206 -4.20 -13.48 8.16
N LEU A 207 -4.07 -12.30 8.77
CA LEU A 207 -2.85 -11.91 9.48
C LEU A 207 -2.57 -12.81 10.68
N ARG A 208 -3.61 -13.20 11.43
CA ARG A 208 -3.45 -14.15 12.53
C ARG A 208 -2.91 -15.49 12.03
N LYS A 209 -3.54 -16.06 10.99
CA LYS A 209 -3.12 -17.32 10.39
C LYS A 209 -1.68 -17.25 9.87
N LEU A 210 -1.28 -16.15 9.21
CA LEU A 210 0.11 -15.93 8.82
C LEU A 210 1.05 -15.89 10.03
N GLY A 211 0.65 -15.21 11.10
CA GLY A 211 1.39 -15.21 12.37
C GLY A 211 1.57 -16.60 12.96
N GLU A 212 0.54 -17.44 12.90
CA GLU A 212 0.59 -18.84 13.37
C GLU A 212 1.55 -19.67 12.52
N ILE A 213 1.43 -19.62 11.18
CA ILE A 213 2.29 -20.39 10.25
C ILE A 213 3.76 -19.99 10.38
N THR A 214 4.03 -18.69 10.57
CA THR A 214 5.40 -18.15 10.69
C THR A 214 5.98 -18.27 12.10
N GLY A 215 5.17 -18.62 13.11
CA GLY A 215 5.54 -18.48 14.52
C GLY A 215 5.69 -17.02 14.98
N MET A 216 5.21 -16.06 14.20
CA MET A 216 5.31 -14.61 14.43
C MET A 216 3.97 -13.96 14.84
N GLU A 217 3.13 -14.69 15.57
CA GLU A 217 1.78 -14.28 16.00
C GLU A 217 1.74 -12.89 16.66
N LYS A 218 2.77 -12.56 17.45
CA LYS A 218 2.83 -11.30 18.18
C LYS A 218 2.94 -10.10 17.25
N ILE A 219 3.64 -10.20 16.11
CA ILE A 219 3.91 -9.07 15.20
C ILE A 219 2.96 -9.01 14.02
N CYS A 220 2.35 -10.13 13.62
CA CYS A 220 1.34 -10.20 12.56
C CYS A 220 -0.03 -9.69 13.02
N HIS A 221 -0.07 -8.48 13.56
CA HIS A 221 -1.31 -7.80 13.95
C HIS A 221 -1.37 -6.43 13.24
N PRO A 222 -2.52 -6.02 12.67
CA PRO A 222 -2.61 -4.80 11.86
C PRO A 222 -2.07 -3.53 12.55
N TYR A 223 -2.23 -3.46 13.86
CA TYR A 223 -1.77 -2.32 14.67
C TYR A 223 -0.26 -2.34 14.93
N ILE A 224 0.38 -3.50 14.87
CA ILE A 224 1.82 -3.67 15.06
C ILE A 224 2.59 -3.39 13.78
N LEU A 225 2.02 -3.73 12.61
CA LEU A 225 2.55 -3.34 11.31
C LEU A 225 2.84 -1.83 11.25
N ARG A 226 1.95 -0.99 11.79
CA ARG A 226 2.13 0.46 11.87
C ARG A 226 3.33 0.94 12.70
N TYR A 227 3.74 0.17 13.70
CA TYR A 227 4.79 0.62 14.62
C TYR A 227 6.19 0.56 14.01
N ALA A 228 6.38 -0.23 12.95
CA ALA A 228 7.60 -0.25 12.15
C ALA A 228 7.91 1.15 11.58
N ALA A 229 6.94 1.76 10.88
CA ALA A 229 7.04 3.15 10.41
C ALA A 229 7.37 4.12 11.54
N GLY A 230 6.63 4.05 12.67
CA GLY A 230 6.83 4.96 13.80
C GLY A 230 8.24 4.90 14.40
N LYS A 231 8.79 3.69 14.60
CA LYS A 231 10.16 3.53 15.13
C LYS A 231 11.23 3.96 14.12
N ALA A 232 11.06 3.67 12.83
CA ALA A 232 11.97 4.15 11.80
C ALA A 232 11.89 5.68 11.61
N PHE A 233 10.78 6.33 11.96
CA PHE A 233 10.69 7.80 12.07
C PHE A 233 11.33 8.38 13.35
N ASP A 234 11.33 7.63 14.46
CA ASP A 234 11.87 8.08 15.76
C ASP A 234 13.38 7.83 15.90
N SER A 235 13.89 6.69 15.43
CA SER A 235 15.32 6.30 15.51
C SER A 235 16.20 6.99 14.46
N CYS A 236 15.54 7.58 13.48
CA CYS A 236 16.12 8.17 12.32
C CYS A 236 15.38 9.50 12.23
N GLY A 237 15.99 10.60 12.70
CA GLY A 237 15.38 11.93 12.67
C GLY A 237 14.79 12.28 11.29
N PRO A 238 14.13 13.44 11.11
CA PRO A 238 13.23 13.74 9.99
C PRO A 238 13.79 13.58 8.54
N LYS A 239 15.05 13.16 8.38
CA LYS A 239 15.77 12.94 7.13
C LYS A 239 16.01 11.46 6.76
N SER A 240 15.64 10.47 7.58
CA SER A 240 16.23 9.12 7.42
C SER A 240 15.31 7.97 7.00
N PHE A 241 14.01 8.20 6.78
CA PHE A 241 13.24 7.26 5.94
C PHE A 241 13.70 7.31 4.48
N ASN A 242 14.25 8.44 4.04
CA ASN A 242 14.92 8.55 2.75
C ASN A 242 16.19 7.70 2.69
N ASN A 243 16.84 7.37 3.82
CA ASN A 243 18.16 6.74 3.82
C ASN A 243 18.15 5.21 3.68
N ILE A 244 17.06 4.53 4.05
CA ILE A 244 16.94 3.07 3.82
C ILE A 244 16.57 2.79 2.35
N THR A 245 16.02 3.79 1.65
CA THR A 245 15.80 3.79 0.19
C THR A 245 16.87 4.55 -0.61
N SER A 246 17.87 5.17 0.04
CA SER A 246 18.94 5.93 -0.62
C SER A 246 20.31 5.31 -0.40
N HIS A 247 20.60 4.24 -1.14
CA HIS A 247 21.94 4.11 -1.72
C HIS A 247 22.04 4.76 -3.12
N GLY A 248 21.01 5.50 -3.54
CA GLY A 248 21.06 6.41 -4.69
C GLY A 248 21.12 7.87 -4.25
N THR A 249 22.19 8.54 -4.65
CA THR A 249 22.53 9.95 -4.39
C THR A 249 21.34 10.91 -4.63
N SER A 250 21.13 11.84 -3.68
CA SER A 250 20.09 12.88 -3.73
C SER A 250 20.21 13.79 -4.96
N ALA A 251 19.12 13.89 -5.72
CA ALA A 251 18.80 15.07 -6.53
C ALA A 251 17.39 15.53 -6.17
N GLN A 252 17.27 16.76 -5.68
CA GLN A 252 15.99 17.42 -5.40
C GLN A 252 15.21 17.57 -6.71
N ILE A 253 14.04 16.95 -6.82
CA ILE A 253 13.16 17.12 -7.98
C ILE A 253 12.48 18.50 -7.86
N PRO A 254 12.69 19.43 -8.82
CA PRO A 254 12.03 20.73 -8.81
C PRO A 254 10.54 20.60 -9.15
N LYS A 255 9.70 21.37 -8.46
CA LYS A 255 8.27 21.51 -8.80
C LYS A 255 8.11 22.20 -10.16
N GLN A 256 7.61 21.48 -11.16
CA GLN A 256 7.35 21.96 -12.53
C GLN A 256 6.01 21.43 -13.06
N PRO A 257 5.42 22.05 -14.11
CA PRO A 257 4.01 21.85 -14.46
C PRO A 257 3.67 20.40 -14.82
N ILE A 258 2.45 20.02 -14.44
CA ILE A 258 1.83 18.73 -14.71
C ILE A 258 1.20 18.81 -16.10
N VAL A 259 1.46 17.81 -16.96
CA VAL A 259 0.78 17.66 -18.25
C VAL A 259 0.02 16.34 -18.20
N ASP A 260 -1.29 16.42 -18.42
CA ASP A 260 -2.17 15.27 -18.55
C ASP A 260 -2.00 14.61 -19.92
N PHE A 261 -2.30 13.31 -19.99
CA PHE A 261 -2.20 12.51 -21.22
C PHE A 261 -2.94 13.20 -22.38
N PRO A 262 -2.35 13.30 -23.59
CA PRO A 262 -3.02 13.94 -24.71
C PRO A 262 -4.27 13.13 -25.11
N PRO A 263 -5.40 13.78 -25.45
CA PRO A 263 -6.55 13.08 -25.97
C PRO A 263 -6.17 12.39 -27.28
N SER A 264 -6.57 11.13 -27.44
CA SER A 264 -6.47 10.42 -28.70
C SER A 264 -7.17 11.24 -29.79
N ARG A 265 -6.46 11.50 -30.89
CA ARG A 265 -7.11 12.06 -32.09
C ARG A 265 -8.15 11.07 -32.62
N PRO A 266 -9.27 11.58 -33.16
CA PRO A 266 -10.37 10.77 -33.67
C PRO A 266 -9.95 9.86 -34.83
#